data_AF-A0A9X0WC52-F1
#
_entry.id   AF-A0A9X0WC52-F1
#
_cell.length_a   1.000
_cell.length_b   1.000
_cell.length_c   1.000
_cell.angle_alpha   90.00
_cell.angle_beta   90.00
_cell.angle_gamma   90.00
#
_symmetry.space_group_name_H-M   'P 1'
#
loop_
_entity.id
_entity.type
_entity.pdbx_description
1 polymer ?
#
loop_
_entity_poly.entity_id
_entity_poly.type
_entity_poly.pdbx_seq_one_letter_code
_entity_poly.pdbx_strand_id
1 'polypeptide(L)' 'MRLNADLWNSLDTFLDTASDAELARAKTTVFNLLASASDRDTRSLVKSVYRLIIDEARTRALLAQRAQRSISRPALA' A
#
# COMPACT_ATOMS: atom_id res chain seq x y z
N MET A 1 23.03 1.00 5.22
CA MET A 1 22.44 2.22 4.60
C MET A 1 21.47 2.85 5.58
N ARG A 2 21.60 4.14 5.92
CA ARG A 2 20.57 4.86 6.67
C ARG A 2 19.47 5.24 5.68
N LEU A 3 18.27 4.74 5.92
CA LEU A 3 17.09 5.19 5.21
C LEU A 3 16.89 6.68 5.48
N ASN A 4 16.87 7.47 4.41
CA ASN A 4 16.64 8.89 4.51
C ASN A 4 15.18 9.14 4.94
N ALA A 5 14.95 10.04 5.89
CA ALA A 5 13.61 10.40 6.36
C ALA A 5 12.70 10.82 5.19
N ASP A 6 13.30 11.43 4.16
CA ASP A 6 12.63 11.84 2.93
C ASP A 6 11.95 10.67 2.19
N LEU A 7 12.58 9.49 2.17
CA LEU A 7 11.99 8.31 1.51
C LEU A 7 10.72 7.87 2.23
N TRP A 8 10.76 7.81 3.55
CA TRP A 8 9.61 7.40 4.36
C TRP A 8 8.48 8.43 4.30
N ASN A 9 8.80 9.73 4.36
CA ASN A 9 7.82 10.80 4.19
C ASN A 9 7.16 10.78 2.80
N SER A 10 7.95 10.50 1.76
CA SER A 10 7.44 10.36 0.39
C SER A 10 6.53 9.14 0.25
N LEU A 11 6.90 8.01 0.86
CA LEU A 11 6.07 6.81 0.86
C LEU A 11 4.75 7.02 1.61
N ASP A 12 4.79 7.67 2.77
CA ASP A 12 3.60 7.99 3.57
C ASP A 12 2.63 8.88 2.77
N THR A 13 3.16 9.96 2.18
CA THR A 13 2.38 10.85 1.29
C THR A 13 1.80 10.09 0.10
N PHE A 14 2.56 9.16 -0.48
CA PHE A 14 2.08 8.33 -1.58
C PHE A 14 0.93 7.42 -1.13
N LEU A 15 1.05 6.73 0.01
CA LEU A 15 0.01 5.82 0.51
C LEU A 15 -1.29 6.57 0.82
N ASP A 16 -1.21 7.81 1.31
CA ASP A 16 -2.37 8.65 1.59
C ASP A 16 -3.07 9.14 0.31
N THR A 17 -2.31 9.52 -0.71
CA THR A 17 -2.84 10.22 -1.89
C THR A 17 -3.06 9.32 -3.11
N ALA A 18 -2.40 8.16 -3.17
CA ALA A 18 -2.47 7.27 -4.33
C ALA A 18 -3.90 6.79 -4.58
N SER A 19 -4.27 6.64 -5.84
CA SER A 19 -5.46 5.90 -6.25
C SER A 19 -5.26 4.38 -6.14
N ASP A 20 -6.35 3.61 -6.15
CA ASP A 20 -6.28 2.15 -6.11
C ASP A 20 -5.53 1.56 -7.33
N ALA A 21 -5.63 2.22 -8.49
CA ALA A 21 -4.89 1.84 -9.69
C ALA A 21 -3.38 2.09 -9.52
N GLU A 22 -2.99 3.19 -8.87
CA GLU A 22 -1.59 3.49 -8.56
C GLU A 22 -1.02 2.54 -7.52
N LEU A 23 -1.79 2.19 -6.48
CA LEU A 23 -1.40 1.15 -5.51
C LEU A 23 -1.19 -0.21 -6.18
N ALA A 24 -2.07 -0.60 -7.12
CA ALA A 24 -1.92 -1.85 -7.87
C ALA A 24 -0.66 -1.86 -8.76
N ARG A 25 -0.34 -0.74 -9.41
CA ARG A 25 0.90 -0.57 -10.17
C ARG A 25 2.12 -0.61 -9.26
N ALA A 26 2.10 0.13 -8.15
CA ALA A 26 3.19 0.16 -7.17
C ALA A 26 3.47 -1.24 -6.59
N LYS A 27 2.42 -2.01 -6.28
CA LYS A 27 2.56 -3.42 -5.86
C LYS A 27 3.35 -4.24 -6.88
N THR A 28 3.05 -4.10 -8.17
CA THR A 28 3.73 -4.83 -9.25
C THR A 28 5.18 -4.39 -9.38
N THR A 29 5.44 -3.08 -9.36
CA THR A 29 6.79 -2.52 -9.42
C THR A 29 7.66 -2.98 -8.24
N VAL A 30 7.14 -2.89 -7.02
CA VAL A 30 7.87 -3.28 -5.80
C VAL A 30 8.08 -4.81 -5.74
N PHE A 31 7.15 -5.60 -6.26
CA PHE A 31 7.34 -7.05 -6.40
C PHE A 31 8.51 -7.38 -7.34
N ASN A 32 8.59 -6.71 -8.49
CA ASN A 32 9.70 -6.89 -9.43
C ASN A 32 11.04 -6.46 -8.80
N LEU A 33 11.04 -5.35 -8.06
CA LEU A 33 12.21 -4.89 -7.31
C LEU A 33 12.66 -5.90 -6.24
N LEU A 34 11.70 -6.58 -5.59
CA LEU A 34 12.01 -7.60 -4.60
C LEU A 34 12.70 -8.82 -5.22
N ALA A 35 12.33 -9.18 -6.45
CA ALA A 35 12.93 -10.25 -7.22
C ALA A 35 14.34 -9.89 -7.73
N SER A 36 14.61 -8.62 -8.00
CA SER A 36 15.90 -8.14 -8.50
C SER A 36 16.89 -7.72 -7.40
N ALA A 37 16.47 -7.62 -6.14
CA ALA A 37 17.32 -7.20 -5.04
C ALA A 37 18.40 -8.25 -4.72
N SER A 38 19.67 -7.88 -4.91
CA SER A 38 20.83 -8.76 -4.71
C SER A 38 21.36 -8.75 -3.28
N ASP A 39 21.23 -7.63 -2.54
CA ASP A 39 21.68 -7.51 -1.15
C ASP A 39 20.53 -7.65 -0.13
N ARG A 40 20.87 -8.14 1.06
CA ARG A 40 19.91 -8.46 2.13
C ARG A 40 19.20 -7.22 2.67
N ASP A 41 19.90 -6.10 2.77
CA ASP A 41 19.37 -4.88 3.38
C ASP A 41 18.35 -4.22 2.46
N THR A 42 18.68 -4.08 1.18
CA THR A 42 17.75 -3.62 0.13
C THR A 42 16.56 -4.57 0.03
N ARG A 43 16.78 -5.88 0.04
CA ARG A 43 15.67 -6.84 -0.02
C ARG A 43 14.74 -6.71 1.19
N SER A 44 15.30 -6.50 2.39
CA SER A 44 14.51 -6.27 3.60
C SER A 44 13.69 -4.98 3.50
N LEU A 45 14.28 -3.90 3.00
CA LEU A 45 13.60 -2.63 2.78
C LEU A 45 12.45 -2.76 1.77
N VAL A 46 12.74 -3.32 0.59
CA VAL A 46 11.74 -3.51 -0.47
C VAL A 46 10.60 -4.38 0.03
N LYS A 47 10.89 -5.40 0.86
CA LYS A 47 9.87 -6.23 1.51
C LYS A 47 9.00 -5.43 2.48
N SER A 48 9.57 -4.50 3.24
CA SER A 48 8.80 -3.60 4.12
C SER A 48 7.87 -2.70 3.33
N VAL A 49 8.36 -2.07 2.26
CA VAL A 49 7.54 -1.24 1.36
C VAL A 49 6.43 -2.07 0.71
N TYR A 50 6.75 -3.29 0.26
CA TYR A 50 5.77 -4.20 -0.32
C TYR A 50 4.62 -4.53 0.63
N ARG A 51 4.94 -4.76 1.91
CA ARG A 51 3.95 -5.01 2.96
C ARG A 51 3.05 -3.81 3.19
N LEU A 52 3.62 -2.61 3.28
CA LEU A 52 2.84 -1.37 3.46
C LEU A 52 1.82 -1.17 2.33
N ILE A 53 2.23 -1.37 1.07
CA ILE A 53 1.32 -1.28 -0.08
C ILE A 53 0.18 -2.31 0.00
N ILE A 54 0.48 -3.54 0.43
CA ILE A 54 -0.54 -4.59 0.60
C ILE A 54 -1.52 -4.25 1.71
N ASP A 55 -1.01 -3.79 2.85
CA ASP A 55 -1.82 -3.46 4.02
C ASP A 55 -2.72 -2.26 3.74
N GLU A 56 -2.23 -1.26 3.00
CA GLU A 56 -3.02 -0.11 2.56
C GLU A 56 -4.15 -0.53 1.61
N ALA A 57 -3.82 -1.30 0.56
CA ALA A 57 -4.83 -1.82 -0.36
C ALA A 57 -5.90 -2.66 0.35
N ARG A 58 -5.51 -3.45 1.36
CA ARG A 58 -6.45 -4.22 2.20
C ARG A 58 -7.33 -3.29 3.02
N THR A 59 -6.75 -2.27 3.65
CA THR A 59 -7.48 -1.30 4.48
C THR A 59 -8.54 -0.58 3.66
N ARG A 60 -8.19 -0.10 2.47
CA ARG A 60 -9.14 0.53 1.54
C ARG A 60 -10.25 -0.41 1.10
N ALA A 61 -9.93 -1.66 0.76
CA ALA A 61 -10.94 -2.65 0.41
C ALA A 61 -11.93 -2.91 1.56
N LEU A 62 -11.45 -2.98 2.80
CA LEU A 62 -12.31 -3.13 3.98
C LEU A 62 -13.18 -1.91 4.23
N LEU A 63 -12.64 -0.70 4.05
CA LEU A 63 -13.38 0.55 4.19
C LEU A 63 -14.47 0.68 3.10
N ALA A 64 -14.14 0.37 1.85
CA ALA A 64 -15.11 0.35 0.75
C ALA A 64 -16.24 -0.66 1.00
N GLN A 65 -15.92 -1.87 1.47
CA GLN A 65 -16.93 -2.87 1.86
C GLN A 65 -17.83 -2.39 3.00
N ARG A 66 -17.26 -1.70 4.01
CA ARG A 66 -18.04 -1.11 5.11
C ARG A 66 -18.97 -0.01 4.62
N ALA A 67 -18.47 0.91 3.79
CA ALA A 67 -19.28 1.97 3.19
C ALA A 67 -20.45 1.38 2.39
N GLN A 68 -20.18 0.36 1.56
CA GLN A 68 -21.23 -0.32 0.80
C GLN A 68 -22.29 -0.95 1.71
N ARG A 69 -21.88 -1.61 2.80
CA ARG A 69 -22.82 -2.20 3.78
C ARG A 69 -23.67 -1.16 4.53
N SER A 70 -23.11 0.02 4.82
CA SER A 70 -23.89 1.10 5.44
C SER A 70 -24.92 1.72 4.49
N ILE A 71 -24.60 1.80 3.19
CA ILE A 71 -25.50 2.33 2.17
C ILE A 71 -26.63 1.34 1.87
N SER A 72 -26.34 0.03 1.87
CA SER A 72 -27.33 -1.02 1.58
C SER A 72 -28.26 -1.38 2.74
N ARG A 73 -28.23 -0.67 3.87
CA ARG A 73 -29.21 -0.84 4.95
C ARG A 73 -30.36 0.14 4.72
N PRO A 74 -31.46 -0.24 4.06
CA PRO A 74 -32.63 0.62 4.00
C PRO A 74 -33.09 0.86 5.44
N ALA A 75 -33.36 2.12 5.77
CA ALA A 75 -34.10 2.45 6.97
C ALA A 75 -35.47 1.77 6.82
N LEU A 76 -35.65 0.62 7.49
CA LEU A 76 -36.97 0.04 7.71
C LEU A 76 -37.65 0.98 8.70
N ALA A 77 -38.39 1.94 8.14
CA ALA A 77 -39.41 2.73 8.82
C ALA A 77 -40.79 2.19 8.41
#